data_AF-A0A1I5VB74-F1
#
_entry.id   AF-A0A1I5VB74-F1
#
_cell.length_a   1.000
_cell.length_b   1.000
_cell.length_c   1.000
_cell.angle_alpha   90.00
_cell.angle_beta   90.00
_cell.angle_gamma   90.00
#
_symmetry.space_group_name_H-M   'P 1'
#
loop_
_entity.id
_entity.type
_entity.pdbx_description
1 polymer ?
#
loop_
_entity_poly.entity_id
_entity_poly.type
_entity_poly.pdbx_seq_one_letter_code
_entity_poly.pdbx_strand_id
1 'polypeptide(L)'
;MLPLEYLQTTMARSVLAIEPTVSAKMLTAGKADPLARLRIYQNNTRSSLTAVLMAVFPVTVRLVDERFFRYVASEFIRRAG
;
A
#
# COMPACT_ATOMS: atom_id res chain seq x y z
N MET A 1 18.43 -18.98 -6.43
CA MET A 1 18.08 -17.56 -6.64
C MET A 1 16.65 -17.52 -7.16
N LEU A 2 15.75 -16.74 -6.57
CA LEU A 2 14.36 -16.66 -7.04
C LEU A 2 14.32 -15.91 -8.39
N PRO A 3 13.39 -16.26 -9.30
CA PRO A 3 13.16 -15.48 -10.51
C PRO A 3 12.81 -14.02 -10.17
N LEU A 4 13.35 -13.07 -10.95
CA LEU A 4 13.12 -11.63 -10.73
C LEU A 4 11.63 -11.28 -10.73
N GLU A 5 10.87 -11.86 -11.66
CA GLU A 5 9.42 -11.69 -11.77
C GLU A 5 8.69 -12.09 -10.47
N TYR A 6 9.09 -13.22 -9.87
CA TYR A 6 8.51 -13.69 -8.61
C TYR A 6 8.79 -12.70 -7.47
N LEU A 7 10.02 -12.20 -7.38
CA LEU A 7 10.40 -11.20 -6.38
C LEU A 7 9.61 -9.90 -6.54
N GLN A 8 9.51 -9.39 -7.78
CA GLN A 8 8.79 -8.16 -8.09
C GLN A 8 7.30 -8.29 -7.80
N THR A 9 6.68 -9.41 -8.21
CA THR A 9 5.26 -9.68 -7.96
C THR A 9 4.97 -9.80 -6.47
N THR A 10 5.82 -10.51 -5.73
CA THR A 10 5.67 -10.69 -4.27
C THR A 10 5.83 -9.37 -3.53
N MET A 11 6.80 -8.54 -3.93
CA MET A 11 7.01 -7.23 -3.34
C MET A 11 5.84 -6.28 -3.64
N ALA A 12 5.36 -6.25 -4.89
CA ALA A 12 4.21 -5.43 -5.28
C ALA A 12 2.96 -5.79 -4.45
N ARG A 13 2.67 -7.08 -4.28
CA ARG A 13 1.59 -7.56 -3.41
C ARG A 13 1.79 -7.17 -1.95
N SER A 14 3.02 -7.30 -1.45
CA SER A 14 3.33 -6.97 -0.05
C SER A 14 3.13 -5.49 0.28
N VAL A 15 3.36 -4.59 -0.68
CA VAL A 15 3.15 -3.15 -0.51
C VAL A 15 1.66 -2.78 -0.48
N LEU A 16 0.81 -3.56 -1.16
CA LEU A 16 -0.64 -3.34 -1.19
C LEU A 16 -1.40 -4.06 -0.06
N ALA A 17 -0.84 -5.17 0.44
CA ALA A 17 -1.46 -5.97 1.47
C ALA A 17 -1.42 -5.30 2.86
N ILE A 18 -2.46 -5.54 3.67
CA ILE A 18 -2.52 -5.15 5.09
C ILE A 18 -1.44 -5.90 5.89
N GLU A 19 -1.28 -7.18 5.59
CA GLU A 19 -0.30 -8.04 6.21
C GLU A 19 0.82 -8.36 5.23
N PRO A 20 2.10 -8.36 5.68
CA PRO A 20 3.23 -8.68 4.82
C PRO A 20 3.08 -10.09 4.23
N THR A 21 2.94 -10.18 2.91
CA THR A 21 3.00 -11.47 2.19
C THR A 21 4.42 -11.92 1.92
N VAL A 22 5.39 -11.01 1.98
CA VAL A 22 6.82 -11.29 1.91
C VAL A 22 7.37 -11.70 3.28
N SER A 23 8.17 -12.77 3.30
CA SER A 23 8.86 -13.20 4.52
C SER A 23 9.93 -12.18 4.91
N ALA A 24 10.06 -11.90 6.22
CA ALA A 24 11.14 -11.05 6.75
C ALA A 24 12.53 -11.54 6.33
N LYS A 25 12.71 -12.86 6.12
CA LYS A 25 13.96 -13.48 5.65
C LYS A 25 14.34 -13.07 4.22
N MET A 26 13.39 -12.59 3.42
CA MET A 26 13.61 -12.12 2.04
C MET A 26 13.97 -10.63 1.98
N LEU A 27 13.85 -9.92 3.09
CA LEU A 27 14.12 -8.49 3.19
C LEU A 27 15.45 -8.26 3.89
N THR A 28 16.26 -7.36 3.37
CA THR A 28 17.46 -6.85 4.05
C THR A 28 17.31 -5.35 4.20
N ALA A 29 17.47 -4.83 5.42
CA ALA A 29 17.31 -3.40 5.68
C ALA A 29 18.56 -2.74 6.29
N GLY A 30 19.72 -3.39 6.19
CA GLY A 30 20.97 -2.92 6.79
C GLY A 30 20.82 -2.85 8.30
N LYS A 31 20.90 -1.65 8.89
CA LYS A 31 20.75 -1.40 10.33
C LYS A 31 19.29 -1.27 10.82
N ALA A 32 18.31 -1.19 9.92
CA ALA A 32 16.90 -1.00 10.28
C ALA A 32 16.14 -2.34 10.29
N ASP A 33 15.02 -2.40 11.03
CA ASP A 33 14.10 -3.53 10.96
C ASP A 33 13.46 -3.60 9.55
N PRO A 34 13.63 -4.71 8.81
CA PRO A 34 13.07 -4.86 7.47
C PRO A 34 11.55 -4.78 7.43
N LEU A 35 10.85 -5.25 8.46
CA LEU A 35 9.38 -5.19 8.52
C LEU A 35 8.89 -3.77 8.81
N ALA A 36 9.54 -3.04 9.72
CA ALA A 36 9.28 -1.62 9.91
C ALA A 36 9.48 -0.82 8.62
N ARG A 37 10.54 -1.08 7.87
CA ARG A 37 10.78 -0.42 6.58
C ARG A 37 9.72 -0.77 5.54
N LEU A 38 9.25 -2.02 5.49
CA LEU A 38 8.13 -2.42 4.63
C LEU A 38 6.84 -1.68 5.01
N ARG A 39 6.53 -1.55 6.31
CA ARG A 39 5.36 -0.80 6.80
C ARG A 39 5.36 0.66 6.34
N ILE A 40 6.54 1.30 6.28
CA ILE A 40 6.66 2.66 5.73
C ILE A 40 6.22 2.68 4.26
N TYR A 41 6.67 1.73 3.44
CA TYR A 41 6.25 1.65 2.04
C TYR A 41 4.76 1.35 1.89
N GLN A 42 4.19 0.46 2.70
CA GLN A 42 2.74 0.20 2.72
C GLN A 42 1.95 1.48 3.05
N ASN A 43 2.37 2.23 4.07
CA ASN A 43 1.74 3.48 4.47
C ASN A 43 1.82 4.55 3.38
N ASN A 44 2.99 4.72 2.79
CA ASN A 44 3.21 5.68 1.70
C ASN A 44 2.35 5.32 0.48
N THR A 45 2.29 4.05 0.09
CA THR A 45 1.45 3.60 -1.02
C THR A 45 -0.02 3.86 -0.76
N ARG A 46 -0.54 3.52 0.44
CA ARG A 46 -1.94 3.79 0.79
C ARG A 46 -2.26 5.29 0.77
N SER A 47 -1.35 6.12 1.28
CA SER A 47 -1.49 7.58 1.26
C SER A 47 -1.52 8.12 -0.17
N SER A 48 -0.57 7.71 -1.02
CA SER A 48 -0.48 8.11 -2.42
C SER A 48 -1.71 7.67 -3.22
N LEU A 49 -2.15 6.41 -3.08
CA LEU A 49 -3.35 5.92 -3.75
C LEU A 49 -4.61 6.67 -3.32
N THR A 50 -4.73 6.97 -2.02
CA THR A 50 -5.85 7.79 -1.51
C THR A 50 -5.83 9.18 -2.14
N ALA A 51 -4.67 9.83 -2.21
CA ALA A 51 -4.53 11.15 -2.82
C ALA A 51 -4.89 11.13 -4.32
N VAL A 52 -4.46 10.10 -5.06
CA VAL A 52 -4.83 9.91 -6.47
C VAL A 52 -6.34 9.73 -6.63
N LEU A 53 -6.98 8.88 -5.82
CA LEU A 53 -8.44 8.69 -5.86
C LEU A 53 -9.19 10.01 -5.61
N MET A 54 -8.72 10.81 -4.64
CA MET A 54 -9.32 12.11 -4.38
C MET A 54 -9.14 13.09 -5.56
N ALA A 55 -7.99 13.06 -6.23
CA ALA A 55 -7.70 13.91 -7.37
C ALA A 55 -8.51 13.53 -8.63
N VAL A 56 -8.77 12.24 -8.83
CA VAL A 56 -9.55 11.72 -9.97
C VAL A 56 -11.06 11.88 -9.77
N PHE A 57 -11.54 11.86 -8.52
CA PHE A 57 -12.97 11.98 -8.17
C PHE A 57 -13.30 13.21 -7.31
N PRO A 58 -12.92 14.44 -7.72
CA PRO A 58 -13.02 15.62 -6.87
C PRO A 58 -14.48 16.00 -6.55
N VAL A 59 -15.41 15.75 -7.47
CA VAL A 59 -16.85 16.00 -7.24
C VAL A 59 -17.39 15.04 -6.19
N THR A 60 -17.03 13.76 -6.26
CA THR A 60 -17.44 12.75 -5.28
C THR A 60 -16.91 13.08 -3.89
N VAL A 61 -15.65 13.51 -3.77
CA VAL A 61 -15.07 13.97 -2.49
C VAL A 61 -15.91 15.09 -1.87
N ARG A 62 -16.35 16.07 -2.66
CA ARG A 62 -17.19 17.17 -2.18
C ARG A 62 -18.61 16.74 -1.81
N LEU A 63 -19.17 15.76 -2.51
CA LEU A 63 -20.53 15.27 -2.26
C LEU A 63 -20.63 14.46 -0.95
N VAL A 64 -19.61 13.66 -0.64
CA VAL A 64 -19.68 12.70 0.47
C VAL A 64 -18.94 13.12 1.74
N ASP A 65 -18.29 14.29 1.72
CA ASP A 65 -17.27 14.72 2.68
C ASP A 65 -15.91 14.00 2.54
N GLU A 66 -14.84 14.77 2.73
CA GLU A 66 -13.46 14.29 2.58
C GLU A 66 -13.15 13.15 3.56
N ARG A 67 -13.62 13.22 4.80
CA ARG A 67 -13.31 12.20 5.83
C ARG A 67 -13.96 10.88 5.47
N PHE A 68 -15.20 10.93 4.99
CA PHE A 68 -15.90 9.75 4.51
C PHE A 68 -15.24 9.18 3.27
N PHE A 69 -14.87 10.03 2.30
CA PHE A 69 -14.18 9.58 1.09
C PHE A 69 -12.85 8.88 1.44
N ARG A 70 -12.05 9.44 2.35
CA ARG A 70 -10.79 8.82 2.81
C ARG A 70 -11.01 7.46 3.46
N TYR A 71 -12.09 7.29 4.24
CA TYR A 71 -12.47 6.00 4.79
C TYR A 71 -12.80 4.98 3.69
N VAL A 72 -13.68 5.35 2.73
CA VAL A 72 -14.07 4.49 1.62
C VAL A 72 -12.89 4.14 0.72
N ALA A 73 -12.01 5.11 0.42
CA ALA A 73 -10.79 4.90 -0.35
C ALA A 73 -9.86 3.90 0.37
N SER A 74 -9.69 4.03 1.68
CA SER A 74 -8.91 3.07 2.46
C SER A 74 -9.50 1.66 2.37
N GLU A 75 -10.81 1.51 2.44
CA GLU A 75 -11.49 0.20 2.33
C GLU A 75 -11.41 -0.38 0.91
N PHE A 76 -11.51 0.47 -0.12
CA PHE A 76 -11.33 0.07 -1.52
C PHE A 76 -9.91 -0.45 -1.77
N ILE A 77 -8.88 0.31 -1.36
CA ILE A 77 -7.46 -0.08 -1.50
C ILE A 77 -7.21 -1.40 -0.76
N ARG A 78 -7.80 -1.56 0.43
CA ARG A 78 -7.70 -2.78 1.24
C ARG A 78 -8.23 -4.03 0.54
N ARG A 79 -9.25 -3.91 -0.31
CA ARG A 79 -9.85 -5.04 -1.05
C ARG A 79 -9.15 -5.30 -2.39
N ALA A 80 -8.43 -4.32 -2.91
CA ALA A 80 -7.73 -4.42 -4.19
C ALA A 80 -6.34 -5.07 -4.06
N GLY A 81 -5.72 -5.01 -2.87
CA GLY A 81 -4.47 -5.70 -2.52
C GLY A 81 -4.68 -7.10 -1.97
#